data_AF-A0A199AQI9-F1
#
_entry.id   AF-A0A199AQI9-F1
#
_cell.length_a   1.000
_cell.length_b   1.000
_cell.length_c   1.000
_cell.angle_alpha   90.00
_cell.angle_beta   90.00
_cell.angle_gamma   90.00
#
_symmetry.space_group_name_H-M   'P 1'
#
loop_
_entity.id
_entity.type
_entity.pdbx_description
1 polymer ?
#
loop_
_entity_poly.entity_id
_entity_poly.type
_entity_poly.pdbx_seq_one_letter_code
_entity_poly.pdbx_strand_id
1 'polypeptide(L)' 'MLIEGPVDMTTPDGERVCSDRFMVAVCTCRRSKTYPLCDTSHRRKVRATDPARDDD' A
#
# COMPACT_ATOMS: atom_id res chain seq x y z
N MET A 1 1.00 -1.57 -8.21
CA MET A 1 0.52 -1.67 -9.61
C MET A 1 -0.74 -0.85 -9.73
N LEU A 2 -0.97 -0.19 -10.87
CA LEU A 2 -2.22 0.52 -11.15
C LEU A 2 -3.00 -0.28 -12.18
N ILE A 3 -4.31 -0.39 -11.98
CA ILE A 3 -5.24 -1.09 -12.88
C ILE A 3 -6.44 -0.17 -13.08
N GLU A 4 -6.98 -0.11 -14.29
CA GLU A 4 -8.27 0.54 -14.55
C GLU A 4 -9.40 -0.22 -13.84
N GLY A 5 -10.31 0.51 -13.22
CA GLY A 5 -11.46 -0.06 -12.52
C GLY A 5 -12.80 0.30 -13.18
N PRO A 6 -13.92 -0.13 -12.58
CA PRO A 6 -14.05 -0.83 -11.30
C PRO A 6 -13.50 -2.27 -11.32
N VAL A 7 -13.14 -2.81 -10.16
CA VAL A 7 -12.61 -4.19 -10.03
C VAL A 7 -13.31 -4.97 -8.91
N ASP A 8 -13.48 -6.27 -9.13
CA ASP A 8 -13.83 -7.30 -8.13
C ASP A 8 -12.66 -8.30 -8.08
N MET A 9 -12.06 -8.48 -6.90
CA MET A 9 -10.88 -9.31 -6.70
C MET A 9 -11.14 -10.38 -5.64
N THR A 10 -10.62 -11.59 -5.88
CA THR A 10 -10.65 -12.70 -4.91
C THR A 10 -9.24 -13.04 -4.48
N THR A 11 -9.00 -13.11 -3.17
CA THR A 11 -7.72 -13.57 -2.61
C THR A 11 -7.62 -15.11 -2.65
N PRO A 12 -6.42 -15.70 -2.51
CA PRO A 12 -6.27 -17.14 -2.41
C PRO A 12 -7.07 -17.78 -1.27
N ASP A 13 -7.33 -17.02 -0.19
CA ASP A 13 -8.12 -17.47 0.97
C ASP A 13 -9.64 -17.35 0.73
N GLY A 14 -10.05 -16.88 -0.46
CA GLY A 14 -11.45 -16.73 -0.86
C GLY A 14 -12.11 -15.42 -0.46
N GLU A 15 -11.38 -14.48 0.15
CA GLU A 15 -11.90 -13.16 0.48
C GLU A 15 -12.15 -12.34 -0.79
N ARG A 16 -13.31 -11.68 -0.87
CA ARG A 16 -13.67 -10.78 -1.97
C ARG A 16 -13.49 -9.33 -1.59
N VAL A 17 -12.85 -8.56 -2.47
CA VAL A 17 -12.61 -7.13 -2.31
C VAL A 17 -13.02 -6.40 -3.58
N CYS A 18 -13.99 -5.49 -3.44
CA CYS A 18 -14.49 -4.68 -4.53
C CYS A 18 -13.94 -3.26 -4.43
N SER A 19 -13.67 -2.63 -5.58
CA SER A 19 -13.40 -1.20 -5.68
C SER A 19 -14.12 -0.61 -6.88
N ASP A 20 -14.89 0.44 -6.62
CA ASP A 20 -15.67 1.20 -7.59
C ASP A 20 -14.89 2.35 -8.24
N ARG A 21 -13.60 2.49 -7.88
CA ARG A 21 -12.74 3.56 -8.40
C ARG A 21 -12.33 3.28 -9.84
N PHE A 22 -12.24 4.33 -10.65
CA PHE A 22 -11.80 4.25 -12.05
C PHE A 22 -10.34 3.81 -12.21
N MET A 23 -9.51 3.99 -11.19
CA MET A 23 -8.14 3.49 -11.15
C MET A 23 -7.84 2.98 -9.75
N VAL A 24 -7.33 1.75 -9.66
CA VAL A 24 -7.14 1.03 -8.42
C VAL A 24 -5.68 0.65 -8.26
N ALA A 25 -5.11 0.97 -7.10
CA ALA A 25 -3.75 0.57 -6.76
C ALA A 25 -3.76 -0.80 -6.08
N VAL A 26 -3.24 -1.82 -6.76
CA VAL A 26 -3.09 -3.18 -6.23
C VAL A 26 -1.71 -3.36 -5.62
N CYS A 27 -1.69 -3.98 -4.44
CA CYS A 27 -0.49 -4.29 -3.68
C CYS A 27 0.28 -5.45 -4.32
N THR A 28 1.54 -5.21 -4.66
CA THR A 28 2.48 -6.24 -5.13
C THR A 28 3.59 -6.54 -4.13
N CYS A 29 3.65 -5.80 -3.01
CA CYS A 29 4.70 -5.93 -1.99
C CYS A 29 4.29 -6.77 -0.77
N ARG A 30 3.00 -7.12 -0.64
CA ARG A 30 2.40 -7.82 0.52
C ARG A 30 2.60 -7.15 1.90
N ARG A 31 2.90 -5.86 1.93
CA ARG A 31 3.02 -5.07 3.17
C ARG A 31 1.75 -4.28 3.54
N SER A 32 0.74 -4.31 2.67
CA SER A 32 -0.49 -3.57 2.89
C SER A 32 -1.29 -4.19 4.05
N LYS A 33 -1.87 -3.34 4.89
CA LYS A 33 -2.83 -3.75 5.92
C LYS A 33 -4.23 -3.95 5.37
N THR A 34 -4.47 -3.50 4.14
CA THR A 34 -5.74 -3.62 3.41
C THR A 34 -5.55 -4.45 2.14
N TYR A 35 -4.69 -5.48 2.22
CA TYR A 35 -4.45 -6.39 1.12
C TYR A 35 -5.79 -6.92 0.56
N PRO A 36 -6.01 -6.94 -0.77
CA PRO A 36 -5.03 -6.77 -1.85
C PRO A 36 -4.78 -5.32 -2.30
N LEU A 37 -5.44 -4.31 -1.72
CA LEU A 37 -5.25 -2.91 -2.11
C LEU A 37 -3.95 -2.32 -1.57
N CYS A 38 -3.39 -1.33 -2.27
CA CYS A 38 -2.21 -0.60 -1.84
C CYS A 38 -2.59 0.54 -0.89
N ASP A 39 -2.06 0.51 0.33
CA ASP A 39 -2.23 1.54 1.37
C ASP A 39 -0.97 2.40 1.55
N THR A 40 -0.07 2.38 0.57
CA THR A 40 1.26 3.01 0.60
C THR A 40 2.26 2.42 1.61
N SER A 41 1.95 1.31 2.30
CA SER A 41 2.87 0.65 3.25
C SER A 41 4.18 0.14 2.63
N HIS A 42 4.29 0.11 1.30
CA HIS A 42 5.56 -0.16 0.62
C HIS A 42 6.60 0.94 0.83
N ARG A 43 6.17 2.18 1.13
CA ARG A 43 7.06 3.32 1.34
C ARG A 43 7.91 3.07 2.59
N ARG A 44 9.23 3.17 2.45
CA ARG A 44 10.16 3.07 3.58
C ARG A 44 9.88 4.23 4.54
N LYS A 45 9.64 3.94 5.81
CA LYS A 45 9.62 4.96 6.86
C LYS A 45 11.06 5.44 7.07
N VAL A 46 11.38 6.66 6.65
CA VAL A 46 12.61 7.32 7.06
C VAL A 46 12.34 7.86 8.46
N ARG A 47 13.06 7.35 9.47
CA ARG A 47 13.12 8.05 10.75
C ARG A 47 13.91 9.32 10.47
N ALA A 48 13.34 10.49 10.78
CA ALA A 48 14.15 11.70 10.91
C ALA A 48 15.12 11.42 12.06
N THR A 49 16.36 11.08 11.73
CA THR A 49 17.43 10.99 12.73
C THR A 49 17.63 12.39 13.29
N ASP A 50 17.68 12.49 14.62
CA ASP A 50 17.91 13.71 15.40
C ASP A 50 18.92 14.67 14.73
N PRO A 51 18.67 15.99 14.72
CA PRO A 51 19.69 16.93 14.27
C PRO A 51 20.94 16.72 15.14
N ALA A 52 22.08 16.61 14.47
CA ALA A 52 23.38 16.49 15.10
C ALA A 52 23.51 17.53 16.22
N ARG A 53 23.95 17.07 17.41
CA ARG A 53 24.50 17.99 18.40
C ARG A 53 25.75 18.59 17.78
N ASP A 54 25.73 19.89 17.51
CA ASP A 54 26.95 20.67 17.38
C ASP A 54 27.55 20.76 18.79
N ASP A 55 28.59 19.98 19.06
CA ASP A 55 29.49 20.15 20.21
C ASP A 55 30.31 21.43 19.98
N ASP A 56 30.14 22.43 20.85
CA ASP A 56 30.99 23.63 21.00
C ASP A 56 32.10 23.36 22.05
#